data_AF-A0A4W3H9A6-F1
#
_entry.id   AF-A0A4W3H9A6-F1
#
_cell.length_a   1.000
_cell.length_b   1.000
_cell.length_c   1.000
_cell.angle_alpha   90.00
_cell.angle_beta   90.00
_cell.angle_gamma   90.00
#
_symmetry.space_group_name_H-M   'P 1'
#
loop_
_entity.id
_entity.type
_entity.pdbx_description
1 polymer ?
#
loop_
_entity_poly.entity_id
_entity_poly.type
_entity_poly.pdbx_seq_one_letter_code
_entity_poly.pdbx_strand_id
1 'polypeptide(L)'
;KYLSTSILKISVDPAIIHSLLGEGVPDSHYPWCLCSCPIKSFIILNLSNQITLQPSKLKGIQTKLMPPHNDENGTNRPVCSYLRPLRAGRLLDTPRQAARFVNVLGYERAPVVGGGGKQEQWCTLLPFLCRGKGDCEDHATLLCSLLLGYGLGAYVCVGTKAKGVPHTWVLTCGTNGAITFWESLTGHRYVHVPINPNAPPMVEQPRPAYPYSTIGCLFNHQSFYANCQPSDVVELCVFDLHDESKWKPMSVEAIKSVCSPGSSTSLPPFPPLCAPGLDAATASNDIELVLRGLVCEHRKDLSLNTTWDDHLSYLLSPALAAYETERSAGVSAGNEEFQDSIKRAVPDGHTFKGFPIHFIHRNARRAFATCLRSPFCEEIICCRGDQVRLAVRVRVFAYPESACAVWIMFACKYRSVL
;
A
#
# COMPACT_ATOMS: atom_id res chain seq x y z
N LYS A 1 8.72 -0.31 15.42
CA LYS A 1 8.77 -1.78 15.68
C LYS A 1 7.76 -2.46 14.75
N TYR A 2 7.89 -3.77 14.49
CA TYR A 2 7.18 -4.52 13.43
C TYR A 2 7.56 -4.15 11.98
N LEU A 3 8.82 -4.44 11.63
CA LEU A 3 9.09 -5.11 10.35
C LEU A 3 9.22 -6.60 10.67
N SER A 4 8.39 -7.44 10.05
CA SER A 4 8.51 -8.90 10.16
C SER A 4 9.47 -9.46 9.11
N THR A 5 10.71 -9.00 9.13
CA THR A 5 11.80 -9.65 8.39
C THR A 5 12.27 -10.86 9.18
N SER A 6 12.06 -12.06 8.62
CA SER A 6 12.49 -13.34 9.20
C SER A 6 14.02 -13.46 9.26
N ILE A 7 14.61 -12.92 10.32
CA ILE A 7 16.05 -13.06 10.59
C ILE A 7 16.29 -14.46 11.16
N LEU A 8 16.94 -15.33 10.37
CA LEU A 8 17.49 -16.58 10.85
C LEU A 8 18.64 -16.30 11.84
N LYS A 9 18.35 -16.46 13.14
CA LYS A 9 19.32 -16.52 14.23
C LYS A 9 19.02 -17.74 15.09
N ILE A 10 20.05 -18.52 15.41
CA ILE A 10 19.96 -19.74 16.22
C ILE A 10 20.94 -19.60 17.39
N SER A 11 20.44 -19.47 18.63
CA SER A 11 21.06 -19.96 19.89
C SER A 11 20.16 -19.65 21.11
N VAL A 12 20.45 -20.30 22.25
CA VAL A 12 19.65 -20.39 23.48
C VAL A 12 20.30 -19.63 24.66
N ASP A 13 19.59 -18.97 25.59
CA ASP A 13 18.25 -18.33 25.53
C ASP A 13 18.13 -17.14 26.54
N PRO A 14 17.70 -17.24 27.84
CA PRO A 14 17.00 -16.10 28.49
C PRO A 14 17.57 -15.61 29.84
N ALA A 15 17.36 -14.31 30.17
CA ALA A 15 16.97 -13.80 31.51
C ALA A 15 16.73 -12.26 31.52
N ILE A 16 16.00 -11.77 32.54
CA ILE A 16 15.82 -10.35 32.97
C ILE A 16 15.07 -9.44 31.95
N ILE A 17 13.82 -8.94 32.10
CA ILE A 17 12.86 -8.63 33.21
C ILE A 17 12.92 -7.17 33.76
N HIS A 18 11.84 -6.40 33.49
CA HIS A 18 11.39 -5.12 34.11
C HIS A 18 12.33 -3.89 33.97
N SER A 19 11.90 -2.62 34.06
CA SER A 19 10.58 -1.94 34.26
C SER A 19 10.54 -0.63 33.40
N LEU A 20 9.64 0.37 33.45
CA LEU A 20 8.74 0.95 34.47
C LEU A 20 7.59 1.77 33.78
N LEU A 21 6.62 2.27 34.56
CA LEU A 21 5.46 3.10 34.14
C LEU A 21 5.44 4.47 34.84
N GLY A 22 4.63 5.41 34.34
CA GLY A 22 4.33 6.75 34.90
C GLY A 22 3.93 7.72 33.76
N GLU A 23 2.67 8.12 33.58
CA GLU A 23 1.78 9.00 34.38
C GLU A 23 2.08 10.52 34.24
N GLY A 24 1.03 11.34 34.04
CA GLY A 24 1.12 12.81 33.98
C GLY A 24 0.12 13.51 33.04
N VAL A 25 -1.06 13.89 33.55
CA VAL A 25 -2.17 14.69 32.94
C VAL A 25 -2.87 15.38 34.13
N PRO A 26 -3.21 16.72 34.15
CA PRO A 26 -4.28 17.29 33.30
C PRO A 26 -4.22 18.82 32.95
N ASP A 27 -5.25 19.26 32.21
CA ASP A 27 -5.90 20.61 32.21
C ASP A 27 -5.14 21.87 31.72
N SER A 28 -5.78 22.92 31.13
CA SER A 28 -7.21 23.16 30.75
C SER A 28 -7.39 24.32 29.73
N HIS A 29 -8.64 24.50 29.27
CA HIS A 29 -9.30 25.72 28.73
C HIS A 29 -9.06 26.26 27.29
N TYR A 30 -10.19 26.69 26.68
CA TYR A 30 -10.33 27.50 25.45
C TYR A 30 -10.42 29.01 25.80
N PRO A 31 -10.26 29.92 24.82
CA PRO A 31 -11.47 30.61 24.31
C PRO A 31 -11.53 30.85 22.78
N TRP A 32 -12.66 31.41 22.36
CA TRP A 32 -13.15 31.61 20.99
C TRP A 32 -12.39 32.65 20.15
N CYS A 33 -12.49 32.51 18.82
CA CYS A 33 -12.44 33.64 17.88
C CYS A 33 -13.39 33.42 16.69
N LEU A 34 -14.11 34.47 16.29
CA LEU A 34 -15.02 34.50 15.13
C LEU A 34 -14.33 35.17 13.94
N CYS A 35 -14.46 34.62 12.73
CA CYS A 35 -14.29 35.41 11.50
C CYS A 35 -14.96 34.80 10.26
N SER A 36 -15.92 35.54 9.71
CA SER A 36 -16.20 35.78 8.28
C SER A 36 -16.19 34.62 7.27
N CYS A 37 -17.36 34.35 6.69
CA CYS A 37 -17.48 33.75 5.36
C CYS A 37 -16.93 34.70 4.27
N PRO A 38 -16.64 34.17 3.06
CA PRO A 38 -17.46 34.65 1.95
C PRO A 38 -18.08 33.53 1.09
N ILE A 39 -19.36 33.75 0.82
CA ILE A 39 -20.23 33.20 -0.23
C ILE A 39 -19.52 32.39 -1.34
N LYS A 40 -19.91 31.12 -1.49
CA LYS A 40 -19.88 30.39 -2.77
C LYS A 40 -21.24 29.76 -3.05
N SER A 41 -21.66 29.78 -4.31
CA SER A 41 -23.04 29.54 -4.72
C SER A 41 -23.49 28.09 -4.51
N PHE A 42 -24.56 27.88 -3.74
CA PHE A 42 -25.27 26.61 -3.68
C PHE A 42 -26.21 26.48 -4.89
N ILE A 43 -26.02 25.44 -5.72
CA ILE A 43 -27.06 24.98 -6.63
C ILE A 43 -27.95 24.01 -5.86
N ILE A 44 -29.05 24.52 -5.31
CA ILE A 44 -30.09 23.68 -4.70
C ILE A 44 -30.94 23.10 -5.82
N LEU A 45 -30.65 21.86 -6.22
CA LEU A 45 -31.60 21.06 -6.99
C LEU A 45 -32.75 20.64 -6.07
N ASN A 46 -33.90 21.28 -6.28
CA ASN A 46 -35.04 21.22 -5.38
C ASN A 46 -35.83 19.92 -5.54
N LEU A 47 -35.45 18.88 -4.80
CA LEU A 47 -36.23 17.63 -4.69
C LEU A 47 -37.26 17.74 -3.56
N SER A 48 -38.35 18.45 -3.85
CA SER A 48 -39.48 18.62 -2.94
C SER A 48 -40.33 17.35 -2.84
N ASN A 49 -40.01 16.46 -1.90
CA ASN A 49 -40.97 15.53 -1.31
C ASN A 49 -40.68 15.37 0.19
N GLN A 50 -41.72 15.34 1.03
CA GLN A 50 -41.58 15.60 2.46
C GLN A 50 -40.99 14.40 3.23
N ILE A 51 -39.90 14.65 3.96
CA ILE A 51 -39.45 13.82 5.09
C ILE A 51 -39.16 14.76 6.26
N THR A 52 -40.13 14.91 7.17
CA THR A 52 -40.04 15.78 8.34
C THR A 52 -39.24 15.11 9.47
N LEU A 53 -37.90 15.13 9.36
CA LEU A 53 -36.99 14.64 10.39
C LEU A 53 -36.40 15.78 11.24
N GLN A 54 -36.20 15.54 12.53
CA GLN A 54 -35.84 16.58 13.49
C GLN A 54 -34.45 17.20 13.24
N PRO A 55 -34.27 18.53 13.40
CA PRO A 55 -33.03 19.23 13.04
C PRO A 55 -31.76 18.73 13.73
N SER A 56 -31.87 18.14 14.92
CA SER A 56 -30.73 17.66 15.72
C SER A 56 -29.94 16.52 15.05
N LYS A 57 -30.59 15.67 14.24
CA LYS A 57 -29.92 14.55 13.55
C LYS A 57 -29.22 14.96 12.24
N LEU A 58 -29.61 16.08 11.62
CA LEU A 58 -29.09 16.50 10.31
C LEU A 58 -27.61 16.90 10.32
N LYS A 59 -27.14 17.55 11.41
CA LYS A 59 -25.73 18.01 11.53
C LYS A 59 -24.69 16.88 11.48
N GLY A 60 -25.06 15.67 11.88
CA GLY A 60 -24.18 14.47 11.84
C GLY A 60 -24.29 13.64 10.55
N ILE A 61 -25.21 14.00 9.64
CA ILE A 61 -25.41 13.29 8.36
C ILE A 61 -24.87 14.13 7.20
N GLN A 62 -25.05 15.46 7.23
CA GLN A 62 -24.43 16.36 6.24
C GLN A 62 -22.89 16.36 6.29
N THR A 63 -22.29 15.87 7.37
CA THR A 63 -20.84 15.64 7.54
C THR A 63 -20.37 14.25 7.11
N LYS A 64 -21.27 13.35 6.70
CA LYS A 64 -20.95 11.96 6.29
C LYS A 64 -21.13 11.67 4.80
N LEU A 65 -21.60 12.63 4.01
CA LEU A 65 -21.44 12.59 2.55
C LEU A 65 -20.12 13.24 2.17
N MET A 66 -19.29 12.50 1.45
CA MET A 66 -18.09 13.03 0.82
C MET A 66 -18.52 13.99 -0.29
N PRO A 67 -18.07 15.27 -0.29
CA PRO A 67 -18.41 16.22 -1.35
C PRO A 67 -17.83 15.74 -2.70
N PRO A 68 -18.26 16.32 -3.84
CA PRO A 68 -17.48 16.17 -5.06
C PRO A 68 -16.05 16.72 -4.83
N HIS A 69 -15.06 16.04 -5.39
CA HIS A 69 -13.66 16.46 -5.33
C HIS A 69 -13.22 17.02 -6.68
N ASN A 70 -12.33 18.01 -6.65
CA ASN A 70 -11.73 18.58 -7.85
C ASN A 70 -10.85 17.52 -8.54
N ASP A 71 -11.05 17.35 -9.84
CA ASP A 71 -10.13 16.61 -10.71
C ASP A 71 -8.88 17.45 -11.03
N GLU A 72 -7.96 16.88 -11.83
CA GLU A 72 -6.77 17.59 -12.34
C GLU A 72 -7.06 18.84 -13.21
N ASN A 73 -8.33 19.10 -13.55
CA ASN A 73 -8.78 20.25 -14.32
C ASN A 73 -9.55 21.27 -13.45
N GLY A 74 -9.61 21.06 -12.13
CA GLY A 74 -10.39 21.89 -11.20
C GLY A 74 -11.92 21.69 -11.29
N THR A 75 -12.38 20.62 -11.95
CA THR A 75 -13.78 20.27 -12.08
C THR A 75 -14.21 19.42 -10.88
N ASN A 76 -15.21 19.89 -10.14
CA ASN A 76 -15.85 19.11 -9.08
C ASN A 76 -16.55 17.86 -9.65
N ARG A 77 -16.05 16.65 -9.33
CA ARG A 77 -16.63 15.38 -9.75
C ARG A 77 -17.08 14.52 -8.56
N PRO A 78 -18.20 13.77 -8.67
CA PRO A 78 -18.62 12.81 -7.66
C PRO A 78 -17.58 11.69 -7.52
N VAL A 79 -17.29 11.24 -6.29
CA VAL A 79 -16.26 10.22 -6.04
C VAL A 79 -16.52 8.89 -6.78
N CYS A 80 -17.79 8.52 -6.97
CA CYS A 80 -18.19 7.35 -7.76
C CYS A 80 -17.78 7.42 -9.24
N SER A 81 -17.53 8.61 -9.79
CA SER A 81 -17.18 8.77 -11.22
C SER A 81 -15.72 8.41 -11.54
N TYR A 82 -14.83 8.46 -10.55
CA TYR A 82 -13.42 8.05 -10.67
C TYR A 82 -13.24 6.52 -10.72
N LEU A 83 -14.29 5.74 -10.39
CA LEU A 83 -14.26 4.29 -10.36
C LEU A 83 -15.01 3.68 -11.56
N ARG A 84 -14.40 2.69 -12.23
CA ARG A 84 -15.07 1.82 -13.21
C ARG A 84 -14.44 0.42 -13.20
N PRO A 85 -15.17 -0.66 -13.53
CA PRO A 85 -14.58 -2.00 -13.62
C PRO A 85 -13.49 -2.06 -14.70
N LEU A 86 -12.23 -2.21 -14.28
CA LEU A 86 -11.05 -2.20 -15.14
C LEU A 86 -10.53 -3.62 -15.33
N ARG A 87 -10.70 -4.17 -16.54
CA ARG A 87 -10.17 -5.50 -16.90
C ARG A 87 -8.71 -5.37 -17.33
N ALA A 88 -7.80 -6.05 -16.64
CA ALA A 88 -6.36 -6.05 -16.91
C ALA A 88 -5.91 -6.89 -18.13
N GLY A 89 -6.85 -7.40 -18.93
CA GLY A 89 -6.55 -8.22 -20.11
C GLY A 89 -5.84 -9.52 -19.75
N ARG A 90 -4.59 -9.68 -20.21
CA ARG A 90 -3.66 -10.76 -19.86
C ARG A 90 -2.37 -10.23 -19.22
N LEU A 91 -2.44 -9.05 -18.59
CA LEU A 91 -1.27 -8.39 -17.99
C LEU A 91 -1.21 -8.55 -16.46
N LEU A 92 -2.34 -8.94 -15.85
CA LEU A 92 -2.47 -9.32 -14.46
C LEU A 92 -3.45 -10.49 -14.43
N ASP A 93 -3.04 -11.61 -13.84
CA ASP A 93 -3.78 -12.87 -13.81
C ASP A 93 -4.66 -13.00 -12.57
N THR A 94 -4.33 -12.27 -11.48
CA THR A 94 -5.05 -12.37 -10.20
C THR A 94 -5.32 -11.02 -9.51
N PRO A 95 -6.38 -10.95 -8.69
CA PRO A 95 -6.64 -9.82 -7.77
C PRO A 95 -5.46 -9.44 -6.86
N ARG A 96 -4.60 -10.40 -6.49
CA ARG A 96 -3.44 -10.16 -5.63
C ARG A 96 -2.27 -9.55 -6.40
N GLN A 97 -2.02 -10.04 -7.62
CA GLN A 97 -1.05 -9.44 -8.54
C GLN A 97 -1.47 -8.01 -8.95
N ALA A 98 -2.78 -7.74 -9.03
CA ALA A 98 -3.30 -6.38 -9.20
C ALA A 98 -3.05 -5.48 -7.97
N ALA A 99 -3.23 -5.98 -6.74
CA ALA A 99 -2.83 -5.26 -5.53
C ALA A 99 -1.31 -4.99 -5.49
N ARG A 100 -0.49 -5.94 -5.96
CA ARG A 100 0.96 -5.78 -6.10
C ARG A 100 1.35 -4.77 -7.18
N PHE A 101 0.70 -4.78 -8.34
CA PHE A 101 0.87 -3.78 -9.39
C PHE A 101 0.63 -2.36 -8.85
N VAL A 102 -0.51 -2.13 -8.19
CA VAL A 102 -0.81 -0.82 -7.59
C VAL A 102 0.26 -0.43 -6.55
N ASN A 103 0.71 -1.37 -5.73
CA ASN A 103 1.77 -1.13 -4.74
C ASN A 103 3.16 -0.81 -5.34
N VAL A 104 3.44 -1.11 -6.61
CA VAL A 104 4.70 -0.73 -7.28
C VAL A 104 4.62 0.58 -8.09
N LEU A 105 3.47 1.26 -8.06
CA LEU A 105 3.36 2.66 -8.48
C LEU A 105 3.96 3.58 -7.39
N GLY A 106 4.31 4.81 -7.78
CA GLY A 106 4.95 5.78 -6.89
C GLY A 106 3.98 6.47 -5.95
N TYR A 107 4.21 6.40 -4.64
CA TYR A 107 3.49 7.28 -3.71
C TYR A 107 4.03 8.72 -3.79
N GLU A 108 3.16 9.66 -4.15
CA GLU A 108 3.41 11.10 -4.11
C GLU A 108 2.14 11.83 -3.70
N ARG A 109 2.19 12.62 -2.62
CA ARG A 109 1.05 13.43 -2.17
C ARG A 109 0.81 14.60 -3.12
N ALA A 110 -0.46 14.91 -3.37
CA ALA A 110 -0.85 16.11 -4.13
C ALA A 110 -0.11 17.37 -3.62
N PRO A 111 0.59 18.11 -4.50
CA PRO A 111 1.38 19.27 -4.10
C PRO A 111 0.48 20.47 -3.78
N VAL A 112 0.71 21.11 -2.64
CA VAL A 112 -0.03 22.31 -2.23
C VAL A 112 0.49 23.53 -3.00
N VAL A 113 -0.16 23.86 -4.12
CA VAL A 113 0.17 25.03 -4.94
C VAL A 113 -0.28 26.33 -4.24
N GLY A 114 0.61 27.33 -4.19
CA GLY A 114 0.25 28.70 -3.79
C GLY A 114 0.11 28.96 -2.29
N GLY A 115 0.54 28.05 -1.40
CA GLY A 115 0.60 28.30 0.05
C GLY A 115 -0.76 28.36 0.78
N GLY A 116 -1.86 28.07 0.08
CA GLY A 116 -3.18 27.89 0.71
C GLY A 116 -3.24 26.62 1.58
N GLY A 117 -4.40 26.41 2.22
CA GLY A 117 -4.70 25.15 2.88
C GLY A 117 -4.66 23.96 1.91
N LYS A 118 -4.41 22.76 2.42
CA LYS A 118 -4.40 21.51 1.64
C LYS A 118 -5.68 21.41 0.79
N GLN A 119 -5.53 21.27 -0.53
CA GLN A 119 -6.61 20.84 -1.39
C GLN A 119 -6.45 19.35 -1.69
N GLU A 120 -7.48 18.57 -1.41
CA GLU A 120 -7.57 17.15 -1.77
C GLU A 120 -8.09 17.06 -3.21
N GLN A 121 -7.16 17.00 -4.16
CA GLN A 121 -7.41 16.83 -5.58
C GLN A 121 -7.30 15.34 -5.92
N TRP A 122 -8.30 14.78 -6.60
CA TRP A 122 -8.33 13.38 -7.02
C TRP A 122 -7.90 13.28 -8.48
N CYS A 123 -6.94 12.44 -8.83
CA CYS A 123 -6.57 12.27 -10.23
C CYS A 123 -7.52 11.29 -10.93
N THR A 124 -7.87 11.59 -12.18
CA THR A 124 -8.46 10.56 -13.04
C THR A 124 -7.41 9.50 -13.39
N LEU A 125 -7.85 8.25 -13.64
CA LEU A 125 -6.95 7.08 -13.74
C LEU A 125 -5.86 7.23 -14.82
N LEU A 126 -6.11 7.98 -15.89
CA LEU A 126 -5.17 8.20 -16.98
C LEU A 126 -4.00 9.13 -16.56
N PRO A 127 -4.20 10.37 -16.09
CA PRO A 127 -3.17 11.18 -15.43
C PRO A 127 -2.38 10.45 -14.35
N PHE A 128 -3.02 9.66 -13.48
CA PHE A 128 -2.33 8.89 -12.44
C PHE A 128 -1.32 7.89 -13.04
N LEU A 129 -1.78 7.06 -13.99
CA LEU A 129 -0.93 6.05 -14.62
C LEU A 129 0.12 6.64 -15.56
N CYS A 130 -0.19 7.70 -16.31
CA CYS A 130 0.79 8.42 -17.13
C CYS A 130 1.89 9.10 -16.29
N ARG A 131 1.60 9.48 -15.04
CA ARG A 131 2.63 9.94 -14.08
C ARG A 131 3.40 8.80 -13.44
N GLY A 132 2.82 7.59 -13.41
CA GLY A 132 3.31 6.43 -12.65
C GLY A 132 3.31 6.65 -11.12
N LYS A 133 2.63 7.70 -10.63
CA LYS A 133 2.64 8.12 -9.22
C LYS A 133 1.44 9.00 -8.85
N GLY A 134 1.02 8.91 -7.58
CA GLY A 134 -0.16 9.55 -7.02
C GLY A 134 -0.32 9.28 -5.52
N ASP A 135 -1.42 9.70 -4.91
CA ASP A 135 -1.65 9.59 -3.46
C ASP A 135 -2.42 8.31 -3.06
N CYS A 136 -2.95 8.24 -1.83
CA CYS A 136 -3.61 7.04 -1.32
C CYS A 136 -4.93 6.78 -2.04
N GLU A 137 -5.60 7.87 -2.43
CA GLU A 137 -6.90 7.96 -3.07
C GLU A 137 -6.78 7.53 -4.54
N ASP A 138 -5.76 8.02 -5.25
CA ASP A 138 -5.38 7.56 -6.59
C ASP A 138 -5.10 6.04 -6.63
N HIS A 139 -4.30 5.55 -5.66
CA HIS A 139 -3.98 4.11 -5.58
C HIS A 139 -5.19 3.26 -5.19
N ALA A 140 -6.04 3.73 -4.26
CA ALA A 140 -7.23 3.01 -3.85
C ALA A 140 -8.30 2.96 -4.95
N THR A 141 -8.46 4.02 -5.74
CA THR A 141 -9.41 4.05 -6.86
C THR A 141 -8.99 3.13 -7.99
N LEU A 142 -7.70 3.09 -8.36
CA LEU A 142 -7.19 2.11 -9.32
C LEU A 142 -7.35 0.66 -8.82
N LEU A 143 -7.02 0.38 -7.56
CA LEU A 143 -7.17 -0.95 -6.99
C LEU A 143 -8.63 -1.40 -6.95
N CYS A 144 -9.54 -0.57 -6.48
CA CYS A 144 -10.98 -0.88 -6.49
C CYS A 144 -11.49 -1.12 -7.91
N SER A 145 -11.09 -0.28 -8.88
CA SER A 145 -11.41 -0.45 -10.29
C SER A 145 -10.93 -1.80 -10.84
N LEU A 146 -9.72 -2.24 -10.52
CA LEU A 146 -9.19 -3.55 -10.90
C LEU A 146 -9.94 -4.72 -10.24
N LEU A 147 -10.23 -4.64 -8.93
CA LEU A 147 -10.95 -5.69 -8.21
C LEU A 147 -12.41 -5.83 -8.71
N LEU A 148 -13.08 -4.72 -9.05
CA LEU A 148 -14.35 -4.70 -9.78
C LEU A 148 -14.23 -5.37 -11.16
N GLY A 149 -13.09 -5.18 -11.85
CA GLY A 149 -12.81 -5.80 -13.14
C GLY A 149 -12.71 -7.34 -13.09
N TYR A 150 -12.28 -7.90 -11.95
CA TYR A 150 -12.33 -9.34 -11.65
C TYR A 150 -13.71 -9.82 -11.14
N GLY A 151 -14.71 -8.94 -11.06
CA GLY A 151 -16.06 -9.27 -10.58
C GLY A 151 -16.19 -9.37 -9.06
N LEU A 152 -15.22 -8.87 -8.28
CA LEU A 152 -15.33 -8.82 -6.82
C LEU A 152 -16.25 -7.67 -6.37
N GLY A 153 -16.99 -7.88 -5.28
CA GLY A 153 -17.81 -6.86 -4.62
C GLY A 153 -16.94 -5.81 -3.90
N ALA A 154 -16.21 -5.02 -4.68
CA ALA A 154 -15.21 -4.07 -4.19
C ALA A 154 -15.77 -2.66 -3.98
N TYR A 155 -15.25 -1.99 -2.95
CA TYR A 155 -15.59 -0.64 -2.55
C TYR A 155 -14.34 0.10 -2.07
N VAL A 156 -14.23 1.38 -2.39
CA VAL A 156 -13.30 2.30 -1.72
C VAL A 156 -13.89 2.66 -0.36
N CYS A 157 -13.09 2.56 0.70
CA CYS A 157 -13.43 2.95 2.07
C CYS A 157 -12.70 4.23 2.45
N VAL A 158 -13.41 5.17 3.07
CA VAL A 158 -12.88 6.46 3.51
C VAL A 158 -13.04 6.60 5.01
N GLY A 159 -11.95 6.92 5.70
CA GLY A 159 -11.90 6.94 7.15
C GLY A 159 -10.53 7.36 7.67
N THR A 160 -10.09 6.74 8.78
CA THR A 160 -8.82 7.10 9.43
C THR A 160 -7.96 5.89 9.78
N LYS A 161 -6.65 6.12 9.93
CA LYS A 161 -5.72 5.25 10.67
C LYS A 161 -5.53 5.74 12.10
N ALA A 162 -4.76 4.98 12.87
CA ALA A 162 -4.30 5.36 14.21
C ALA A 162 -3.85 6.84 14.29
N LYS A 163 -4.22 7.50 15.39
CA LYS A 163 -4.11 8.97 15.61
C LYS A 163 -5.02 9.83 14.72
N GLY A 164 -6.08 9.27 14.14
CA GLY A 164 -7.09 10.02 13.38
C GLY A 164 -6.59 10.57 12.04
N VAL A 165 -5.51 10.00 11.50
CA VAL A 165 -4.94 10.42 10.20
C VAL A 165 -5.89 9.96 9.09
N PRO A 166 -6.45 10.85 8.24
CA PRO A 166 -7.29 10.46 7.13
C PRO A 166 -6.57 9.48 6.18
N HIS A 167 -7.30 8.49 5.69
CA HIS A 167 -6.78 7.53 4.71
C HIS A 167 -7.90 6.83 3.94
N THR A 168 -7.60 6.51 2.68
CA THR A 168 -8.48 5.78 1.77
C THR A 168 -7.90 4.40 1.45
N TRP A 169 -8.70 3.35 1.59
CA TRP A 169 -8.31 1.96 1.28
C TRP A 169 -9.41 1.23 0.51
N VAL A 170 -9.22 -0.06 0.21
CA VAL A 170 -10.22 -0.85 -0.53
C VAL A 170 -10.73 -2.01 0.32
N LEU A 171 -12.03 -2.25 0.28
CA LEU A 171 -12.73 -3.39 0.86
C LEU A 171 -13.30 -4.27 -0.25
N THR A 172 -13.34 -5.58 -0.02
CA THR A 172 -14.14 -6.53 -0.82
C THR A 172 -15.05 -7.36 0.09
N CYS A 173 -16.34 -7.41 -0.23
CA CYS A 173 -17.28 -8.36 0.34
C CYS A 173 -17.19 -9.71 -0.39
N GLY A 174 -16.95 -10.80 0.33
CA GLY A 174 -17.14 -12.16 -0.17
C GLY A 174 -18.62 -12.54 -0.23
N THR A 175 -18.97 -13.51 -1.08
CA THR A 175 -20.35 -14.05 -1.20
C THR A 175 -20.83 -14.78 0.08
N ASN A 176 -19.89 -15.16 0.94
CA ASN A 176 -20.12 -15.72 2.28
C ASN A 176 -20.14 -14.64 3.39
N GLY A 177 -20.20 -13.35 3.04
CA GLY A 177 -20.14 -12.23 3.98
C GLY A 177 -18.73 -11.92 4.52
N ALA A 178 -17.70 -12.67 4.14
CA ALA A 178 -16.34 -12.43 4.63
C ALA A 178 -15.79 -11.10 4.10
N ILE A 179 -15.38 -10.22 5.01
CA ILE A 179 -14.83 -8.91 4.69
C ILE A 179 -13.31 -8.99 4.57
N THR A 180 -12.75 -8.41 3.51
CA THR A 180 -11.30 -8.32 3.32
C THR A 180 -10.91 -6.89 2.94
N PHE A 181 -10.01 -6.29 3.71
CA PHE A 181 -9.38 -5.01 3.40
C PHE A 181 -8.10 -5.21 2.60
N TRP A 182 -7.79 -4.25 1.73
CA TRP A 182 -6.61 -4.20 0.88
C TRP A 182 -5.96 -2.82 1.02
N GLU A 183 -4.69 -2.79 1.47
CA GLU A 183 -3.91 -1.58 1.60
C GLU A 183 -3.16 -1.30 0.29
N SER A 184 -3.67 -0.33 -0.48
CA SER A 184 -3.18 -0.03 -1.83
C SER A 184 -1.70 0.36 -1.87
N LEU A 185 -1.22 1.06 -0.84
CA LEU A 185 0.18 1.52 -0.74
C LEU A 185 1.18 0.45 -0.27
N THR A 186 0.74 -0.71 0.23
CA THR A 186 1.65 -1.80 0.71
C THR A 186 1.42 -3.15 0.03
N GLY A 187 0.32 -3.31 -0.69
CA GLY A 187 -0.15 -4.59 -1.23
C GLY A 187 -0.66 -5.55 -0.15
N HIS A 188 -0.68 -5.14 1.13
CA HIS A 188 -1.12 -6.01 2.21
C HIS A 188 -2.63 -6.23 2.18
N ARG A 189 -3.04 -7.44 2.58
CA ARG A 189 -4.44 -7.86 2.58
C ARG A 189 -4.81 -8.42 3.94
N TYR A 190 -5.88 -7.90 4.52
CA TYR A 190 -6.31 -8.21 5.89
C TYR A 190 -7.73 -8.77 5.86
N VAL A 191 -7.93 -9.98 6.38
CA VAL A 191 -9.28 -10.48 6.66
C VAL A 191 -9.79 -9.76 7.90
N HIS A 192 -10.97 -9.15 7.82
CA HIS A 192 -11.61 -8.53 8.96
C HIS A 192 -12.46 -9.58 9.70
N VAL A 193 -12.24 -9.69 11.00
CA VAL A 193 -13.08 -10.43 11.93
C VAL A 193 -13.66 -9.38 12.90
N PRO A 194 -14.99 -9.23 13.00
CA PRO A 194 -15.58 -8.21 13.85
C PRO A 194 -15.41 -8.55 15.33
N ILE A 195 -15.15 -7.55 16.16
CA ILE A 195 -15.18 -7.67 17.61
C ILE A 195 -16.64 -7.65 18.06
N ASN A 196 -17.05 -8.63 18.88
CA ASN A 196 -18.38 -8.65 19.48
C ASN A 196 -18.29 -8.15 20.94
N PRO A 197 -18.66 -6.88 21.23
CA PRO A 197 -18.54 -6.32 22.58
C PRO A 197 -19.50 -6.97 23.59
N ASN A 198 -20.49 -7.74 23.13
CA ASN A 198 -21.46 -8.46 23.96
C ASN A 198 -21.10 -9.96 24.13
N ALA A 199 -19.93 -10.41 23.65
CA ALA A 199 -19.50 -11.78 23.87
C ALA A 199 -19.11 -12.03 25.35
N PRO A 200 -19.23 -13.27 25.87
CA PRO A 200 -18.79 -13.61 27.22
C PRO A 200 -17.31 -13.27 27.44
N PRO A 201 -16.89 -12.78 28.63
CA PRO A 201 -15.50 -12.36 28.90
C PRO A 201 -14.42 -13.44 28.71
N MET A 202 -14.81 -14.71 28.58
CA MET A 202 -13.92 -15.84 28.32
C MET A 202 -13.64 -16.07 26.82
N VAL A 203 -14.31 -15.35 25.92
CA VAL A 203 -14.07 -15.43 24.47
C VAL A 203 -12.93 -14.47 24.11
N GLU A 204 -11.80 -15.01 23.62
CA GLU A 204 -10.71 -14.15 23.13
C GLU A 204 -11.18 -13.36 21.89
N GLN A 205 -11.11 -12.04 21.98
CA GLN A 205 -11.49 -11.15 20.89
C GLN A 205 -10.37 -11.08 19.83
N PRO A 206 -10.71 -11.03 18.53
CA PRO A 206 -9.71 -10.95 17.47
C PRO A 206 -8.92 -9.64 17.57
N ARG A 207 -7.59 -9.72 17.57
CA ARG A 207 -6.73 -8.54 17.51
C ARG A 207 -6.63 -8.04 16.06
N PRO A 208 -7.01 -6.79 15.74
CA PRO A 208 -6.91 -6.27 14.38
C PRO A 208 -5.47 -6.25 13.87
N ALA A 209 -5.24 -6.84 12.70
CA ALA A 209 -3.94 -6.78 12.01
C ALA A 209 -3.81 -5.56 11.07
N TYR A 210 -4.92 -4.87 10.79
CA TYR A 210 -5.00 -3.72 9.89
C TYR A 210 -4.79 -2.38 10.64
N PRO A 211 -4.33 -1.31 9.97
CA PRO A 211 -4.00 -0.03 10.62
C PRO A 211 -5.18 0.97 10.72
N TYR A 212 -6.37 0.59 10.26
CA TYR A 212 -7.56 1.45 10.16
C TYR A 212 -8.29 1.55 11.50
N SER A 213 -8.69 2.76 11.89
CA SER A 213 -9.35 3.04 13.16
C SER A 213 -10.84 3.37 12.98
N THR A 214 -11.20 4.28 12.07
CA THR A 214 -12.61 4.62 11.80
C THR A 214 -12.96 4.57 10.31
N ILE A 215 -14.23 4.39 9.97
CA ILE A 215 -14.79 4.40 8.62
C ILE A 215 -16.09 5.22 8.56
N GLY A 216 -16.08 6.28 7.74
CA GLY A 216 -17.21 7.21 7.59
C GLY A 216 -18.14 6.84 6.42
N CYS A 217 -17.58 6.41 5.30
CA CYS A 217 -18.36 5.96 4.13
C CYS A 217 -17.58 4.92 3.30
N LEU A 218 -18.30 4.24 2.42
CA LEU A 218 -17.73 3.40 1.36
C LEU A 218 -18.51 3.55 0.06
N PHE A 219 -17.83 3.44 -1.08
CA PHE A 219 -18.45 3.65 -2.39
C PHE A 219 -17.78 2.85 -3.51
N ASN A 220 -18.50 2.67 -4.60
CA ASN A 220 -17.97 2.13 -5.85
C ASN A 220 -18.58 2.88 -7.06
N HIS A 221 -18.41 2.33 -8.27
CA HIS A 221 -18.92 2.93 -9.51
C HIS A 221 -20.46 2.98 -9.66
N GLN A 222 -21.22 2.35 -8.76
CA GLN A 222 -22.69 2.28 -8.80
C GLN A 222 -23.37 2.78 -7.52
N SER A 223 -22.71 2.62 -6.36
CA SER A 223 -23.32 2.83 -5.04
C SER A 223 -22.41 3.64 -4.12
N PHE A 224 -23.01 4.49 -3.28
CA PHE A 224 -22.35 5.19 -2.16
C PHE A 224 -23.14 4.92 -0.88
N TYR A 225 -22.45 4.55 0.20
CA TYR A 225 -23.03 4.24 1.51
C TYR A 225 -22.36 5.05 2.62
N ALA A 226 -23.15 5.80 3.38
CA ALA A 226 -22.69 6.48 4.60
C ALA A 226 -22.89 5.58 5.83
N ASN A 227 -21.87 5.48 6.70
CA ASN A 227 -21.96 4.71 7.93
C ASN A 227 -22.84 5.44 8.95
N CYS A 228 -24.03 4.91 9.25
CA CYS A 228 -24.97 5.47 10.22
C CYS A 228 -25.08 4.66 11.54
N GLN A 229 -24.18 3.70 11.75
CA GLN A 229 -24.06 2.97 13.02
C GLN A 229 -23.70 3.92 14.21
N PRO A 230 -23.95 3.51 15.46
CA PRO A 230 -23.64 4.31 16.66
C PRO A 230 -22.14 4.60 16.86
N SER A 231 -21.26 3.81 16.25
CA SER A 231 -19.81 4.01 16.23
C SER A 231 -19.30 3.90 14.79
N ASP A 232 -18.27 4.68 14.47
CA ASP A 232 -17.53 4.60 13.21
C ASP A 232 -16.27 3.73 13.31
N VAL A 233 -15.98 3.14 14.48
CA VAL A 233 -14.79 2.29 14.71
C VAL A 233 -14.84 1.02 13.84
N VAL A 234 -13.79 0.79 13.04
CA VAL A 234 -13.73 -0.30 12.03
C VAL A 234 -13.88 -1.68 12.68
N GLU A 235 -13.36 -1.85 13.89
CA GLU A 235 -13.34 -3.13 14.62
C GLU A 235 -14.73 -3.59 15.08
N LEU A 236 -15.63 -2.64 15.34
CA LEU A 236 -17.02 -2.84 15.78
C LEU A 236 -18.03 -2.71 14.63
N CYS A 237 -17.54 -2.43 13.42
CA CYS A 237 -18.37 -2.07 12.27
C CYS A 237 -19.00 -3.30 11.62
N VAL A 238 -20.33 -3.34 11.54
CA VAL A 238 -21.06 -4.42 10.87
C VAL A 238 -21.24 -4.06 9.39
N PHE A 239 -20.48 -4.72 8.52
CA PHE A 239 -20.43 -4.49 7.06
C PHE A 239 -21.60 -5.12 6.27
N ASP A 240 -22.80 -5.05 6.84
CA ASP A 240 -24.03 -5.48 6.19
C ASP A 240 -24.63 -4.31 5.38
N LEU A 241 -24.26 -4.24 4.10
CA LEU A 241 -24.63 -3.14 3.19
C LEU A 241 -26.09 -3.18 2.73
N HIS A 242 -26.87 -4.19 3.15
CA HIS A 242 -28.30 -4.29 2.89
C HIS A 242 -29.15 -3.71 4.03
N ASP A 243 -28.57 -3.53 5.22
CA ASP A 243 -29.24 -2.91 6.36
C ASP A 243 -29.07 -1.37 6.33
N GLU A 244 -30.12 -0.69 5.84
CA GLU A 244 -30.18 0.77 5.80
C GLU A 244 -30.14 1.47 7.18
N SER A 245 -30.26 0.73 8.29
CA SER A 245 -30.04 1.29 9.64
C SER A 245 -28.54 1.36 10.00
N LYS A 246 -27.70 0.57 9.33
CA LYS A 246 -26.23 0.56 9.49
C LYS A 246 -25.52 1.37 8.40
N TRP A 247 -25.98 1.23 7.15
CA TRP A 247 -25.36 1.80 5.96
C TRP A 247 -26.41 2.50 5.11
N LYS A 248 -26.51 3.84 5.20
CA LYS A 248 -27.50 4.59 4.44
C LYS A 248 -27.03 4.79 2.99
N PRO A 249 -27.73 4.26 1.97
CA PRO A 249 -27.36 4.45 0.58
C PRO A 249 -27.73 5.85 0.07
N MET A 250 -26.94 6.37 -0.86
CA MET A 250 -27.35 7.43 -1.78
C MET A 250 -28.29 6.84 -2.85
N SER A 251 -29.28 7.59 -3.33
CA SER A 251 -30.17 7.12 -4.39
C SER A 251 -29.40 6.86 -5.70
N VAL A 252 -29.68 5.72 -6.31
CA VAL A 252 -29.00 5.25 -7.53
C VAL A 252 -29.26 6.21 -8.70
N GLU A 253 -30.40 6.89 -8.70
CA GLU A 253 -30.84 7.88 -9.69
C GLU A 253 -30.00 9.16 -9.58
N ALA A 254 -29.63 9.57 -8.36
CA ALA A 254 -28.72 10.68 -8.12
C ALA A 254 -27.29 10.33 -8.53
N ILE A 255 -26.81 9.11 -8.25
CA ILE A 255 -25.49 8.64 -8.74
C ILE A 255 -25.48 8.59 -10.27
N LYS A 256 -26.54 8.07 -10.89
CA LYS A 256 -26.67 7.99 -12.36
C LYS A 256 -26.69 9.37 -13.01
N SER A 257 -27.44 10.35 -12.50
CA SER A 257 -27.49 11.67 -13.15
C SER A 257 -26.12 12.38 -13.20
N VAL A 258 -25.25 12.14 -12.22
CA VAL A 258 -23.90 12.73 -12.16
C VAL A 258 -22.77 11.84 -12.72
N CYS A 259 -22.97 10.52 -12.83
CA CYS A 259 -21.93 9.59 -13.32
C CYS A 259 -22.19 9.00 -14.73
N SER A 260 -23.42 9.10 -15.26
CA SER A 260 -23.78 8.45 -16.55
C SER A 260 -23.02 9.06 -17.74
N PRO A 261 -22.69 8.26 -18.77
CA PRO A 261 -22.08 8.77 -20.00
C PRO A 261 -22.90 9.91 -20.61
N GLY A 262 -22.25 11.03 -20.92
CA GLY A 262 -22.91 12.25 -21.43
C GLY A 262 -23.29 13.27 -20.36
N SER A 263 -23.19 12.94 -19.07
CA SER A 263 -23.22 13.95 -18.00
C SER A 263 -21.95 14.81 -18.04
N SER A 264 -22.03 16.09 -17.68
CA SER A 264 -20.88 17.01 -17.72
C SER A 264 -19.75 16.61 -16.78
N THR A 265 -20.07 15.90 -15.70
CA THR A 265 -19.11 15.29 -14.76
C THR A 265 -18.61 13.91 -15.19
N SER A 266 -19.13 13.32 -16.27
CA SER A 266 -18.73 11.99 -16.72
C SER A 266 -17.32 11.98 -17.33
N LEU A 267 -16.53 10.97 -16.95
CA LEU A 267 -15.19 10.75 -17.50
C LEU A 267 -15.25 9.94 -18.81
N PRO A 268 -14.30 10.11 -19.75
CA PRO A 268 -14.15 9.23 -20.90
C PRO A 268 -13.90 7.77 -20.46
N PRO A 269 -14.16 6.77 -21.33
CA PRO A 269 -13.74 5.40 -21.06
C PRO A 269 -12.22 5.36 -20.88
N PHE A 270 -11.75 4.75 -19.79
CA PHE A 270 -10.31 4.55 -19.57
C PHE A 270 -9.78 3.54 -20.60
N PRO A 271 -8.63 3.80 -21.27
CA PRO A 271 -8.05 2.87 -22.23
C PRO A 271 -7.63 1.54 -21.57
N PRO A 272 -7.43 0.45 -22.33
CA PRO A 272 -6.82 -0.76 -21.77
C PRO A 272 -5.43 -0.48 -21.21
N LEU A 273 -5.04 -1.18 -20.13
CA LEU A 273 -3.69 -1.07 -19.57
C LEU A 273 -2.62 -1.42 -20.61
N CYS A 274 -1.54 -0.64 -20.65
CA CYS A 274 -0.40 -0.88 -21.52
C CYS A 274 0.47 -2.03 -20.99
N ALA A 275 0.87 -2.93 -21.90
CA ALA A 275 1.82 -3.99 -21.59
C ALA A 275 3.20 -3.40 -21.21
N PRO A 276 3.99 -4.08 -20.34
CA PRO A 276 5.34 -3.62 -20.03
C PRO A 276 6.25 -3.65 -21.27
N GLY A 277 6.71 -2.49 -21.73
CA GLY A 277 7.75 -2.36 -22.76
C GLY A 277 9.18 -2.59 -22.23
N LEU A 278 9.32 -3.24 -21.07
CA LEU A 278 10.56 -3.39 -20.32
C LEU A 278 11.03 -4.84 -20.36
N ASP A 279 12.17 -5.11 -21.00
CA ASP A 279 12.88 -6.38 -20.79
C ASP A 279 13.45 -6.42 -19.37
N ALA A 280 12.81 -7.24 -18.54
CA ALA A 280 13.19 -7.49 -17.16
C ALA A 280 14.55 -8.20 -17.03
N ALA A 281 14.97 -9.01 -18.01
CA ALA A 281 16.25 -9.73 -17.96
C ALA A 281 17.42 -8.78 -18.23
N THR A 282 17.40 -8.05 -19.34
CA THR A 282 18.42 -7.03 -19.65
C THR A 282 18.47 -5.96 -18.55
N ALA A 283 17.33 -5.43 -18.11
CA ALA A 283 17.30 -4.43 -17.05
C ALA A 283 17.81 -4.95 -15.69
N SER A 284 17.73 -6.26 -15.41
CA SER A 284 18.37 -6.85 -14.22
C SER A 284 19.90 -6.83 -14.36
N ASN A 285 20.40 -7.29 -15.51
CA ASN A 285 21.84 -7.37 -15.80
C ASN A 285 22.50 -5.97 -15.79
N ASP A 286 21.85 -4.96 -16.38
CA ASP A 286 22.35 -3.58 -16.41
C ASP A 286 22.52 -2.99 -15.00
N ILE A 287 21.51 -3.16 -14.15
CA ILE A 287 21.53 -2.69 -12.76
C ILE A 287 22.59 -3.46 -11.98
N GLU A 288 22.69 -4.78 -12.16
CA GLU A 288 23.69 -5.62 -11.49
C GLU A 288 25.13 -5.21 -11.84
N LEU A 289 25.41 -4.95 -13.13
CA LEU A 289 26.71 -4.47 -13.60
C LEU A 289 27.08 -3.12 -12.97
N VAL A 290 26.15 -2.16 -12.95
CA VAL A 290 26.38 -0.84 -12.33
C VAL A 290 26.57 -0.95 -10.81
N LEU A 291 25.80 -1.80 -10.12
CA LEU A 291 25.97 -2.03 -8.68
C LEU A 291 27.32 -2.69 -8.35
N ARG A 292 27.83 -3.60 -9.20
CA ARG A 292 29.17 -4.19 -9.04
C ARG A 292 30.26 -3.11 -9.16
N GLY A 293 30.14 -2.22 -10.14
CA GLY A 293 31.03 -1.07 -10.29
C GLY A 293 31.05 -0.19 -9.04
N LEU A 294 29.88 0.21 -8.55
CA LEU A 294 29.72 1.07 -7.37
C LEU A 294 30.26 0.43 -6.07
N VAL A 295 30.10 -0.89 -5.90
CA VAL A 295 30.71 -1.64 -4.78
C VAL A 295 32.23 -1.66 -4.90
N CYS A 296 32.78 -1.90 -6.10
CA CYS A 296 34.23 -1.88 -6.32
C CYS A 296 34.83 -0.49 -6.05
N GLU A 297 34.18 0.59 -6.50
CA GLU A 297 34.57 1.98 -6.23
C GLU A 297 34.58 2.24 -4.71
N HIS A 298 33.44 2.05 -4.04
CA HIS A 298 33.29 2.33 -2.61
C HIS A 298 34.23 1.50 -1.72
N ARG A 299 34.46 0.22 -2.05
CA ARG A 299 35.42 -0.62 -1.31
C ARG A 299 36.87 -0.20 -1.54
N LYS A 300 37.22 0.26 -2.75
CA LYS A 300 38.55 0.79 -3.04
C LYS A 300 38.85 2.04 -2.20
N ASP A 301 37.88 2.94 -2.03
CA ASP A 301 38.01 4.13 -1.18
C ASP A 301 38.23 3.77 0.30
N LEU A 302 37.66 2.64 0.75
CA LEU A 302 37.87 2.06 2.10
C LEU A 302 39.15 1.19 2.21
N SER A 303 39.99 1.15 1.18
CA SER A 303 41.17 0.28 1.07
C SER A 303 40.86 -1.23 1.21
N LEU A 304 39.69 -1.67 0.74
CA LEU A 304 39.23 -3.04 0.77
C LEU A 304 39.29 -3.70 -0.61
N ASN A 305 39.99 -4.84 -0.70
CA ASN A 305 39.97 -5.69 -1.88
C ASN A 305 38.54 -6.19 -2.18
N THR A 306 38.19 -6.29 -3.46
CA THR A 306 36.86 -6.74 -3.91
C THR A 306 37.00 -7.95 -4.83
N THR A 307 36.47 -9.08 -4.37
CA THR A 307 36.49 -10.34 -5.11
C THR A 307 35.06 -10.86 -5.24
N TRP A 308 34.57 -10.96 -6.48
CA TRP A 308 33.22 -11.45 -6.75
C TRP A 308 33.15 -12.99 -6.73
N ASP A 309 31.96 -13.52 -6.48
CA ASP A 309 31.59 -14.93 -6.62
C ASP A 309 30.28 -15.01 -7.41
N ASP A 310 30.41 -15.25 -8.72
CA ASP A 310 29.30 -15.25 -9.66
C ASP A 310 28.37 -16.46 -9.49
N HIS A 311 28.89 -17.57 -8.94
CA HIS A 311 28.07 -18.71 -8.54
C HIS A 311 27.20 -18.35 -7.34
N LEU A 312 27.77 -17.72 -6.31
CA LEU A 312 26.99 -17.23 -5.16
C LEU A 312 25.95 -16.19 -5.60
N SER A 313 26.29 -15.25 -6.50
CA SER A 313 25.30 -14.33 -7.10
C SER A 313 24.16 -15.09 -7.78
N TYR A 314 24.46 -16.11 -8.61
CA TYR A 314 23.44 -16.93 -9.25
C TYR A 314 22.51 -17.61 -8.23
N LEU A 315 23.04 -18.14 -7.12
CA LEU A 315 22.26 -18.78 -6.06
C LEU A 315 21.31 -17.85 -5.30
N LEU A 316 21.44 -16.52 -5.40
CA LEU A 316 20.46 -15.57 -4.84
C LEU A 316 19.19 -15.45 -5.72
N SER A 317 19.23 -15.93 -6.96
CA SER A 317 18.13 -15.78 -7.94
C SER A 317 16.79 -16.42 -7.52
N PRO A 318 16.75 -17.58 -6.82
CA PRO A 318 15.51 -18.17 -6.30
C PRO A 318 14.92 -17.37 -5.13
N ALA A 319 15.74 -16.88 -4.20
CA ALA A 319 15.26 -16.06 -3.09
C ALA A 319 14.58 -14.77 -3.59
N LEU A 320 15.18 -14.10 -4.56
CA LEU A 320 14.56 -12.93 -5.20
C LEU A 320 13.32 -13.26 -6.03
N ALA A 321 13.16 -14.50 -6.49
CA ALA A 321 11.90 -14.98 -7.08
C ALA A 321 10.83 -15.16 -6.00
N ALA A 322 11.19 -15.84 -4.90
CA ALA A 322 10.31 -16.11 -3.76
C ALA A 322 9.72 -14.83 -3.17
N TYR A 323 10.53 -13.79 -2.95
CA TYR A 323 10.04 -12.53 -2.38
C TYR A 323 9.03 -11.79 -3.29
N GLU A 324 9.15 -11.85 -4.62
CA GLU A 324 8.12 -11.30 -5.51
C GLU A 324 6.88 -12.19 -5.59
N THR A 325 7.06 -13.51 -5.62
CA THR A 325 5.94 -14.48 -5.58
C THR A 325 5.13 -14.32 -4.29
N GLU A 326 5.78 -14.15 -3.14
CA GLU A 326 5.11 -13.91 -1.87
C GLU A 326 4.33 -12.58 -1.90
N ARG A 327 4.88 -11.53 -2.49
CA ARG A 327 4.22 -10.22 -2.63
C ARG A 327 3.07 -10.21 -3.64
N SER A 328 3.09 -11.06 -4.66
CA SER A 328 2.10 -11.09 -5.74
C SER A 328 1.01 -12.17 -5.56
N ALA A 329 1.34 -13.31 -4.94
CA ALA A 329 0.42 -14.41 -4.66
C ALA A 329 0.03 -14.55 -3.18
N GLY A 330 0.82 -14.00 -2.25
CA GLY A 330 0.62 -14.20 -0.81
C GLY A 330 0.96 -15.61 -0.33
N VAL A 331 1.92 -16.28 -1.00
CA VAL A 331 2.43 -17.62 -0.68
C VAL A 331 3.95 -17.57 -0.71
N SER A 332 4.61 -17.99 0.36
CA SER A 332 6.06 -18.13 0.42
C SER A 332 6.45 -19.54 -0.05
N ALA A 333 7.50 -19.66 -0.88
CA ALA A 333 7.94 -20.92 -1.50
C ALA A 333 9.43 -20.83 -1.90
N GLY A 334 10.11 -21.98 -2.05
CA GLY A 334 11.51 -22.03 -2.54
C GLY A 334 12.59 -21.68 -1.51
N ASN A 335 12.23 -21.54 -0.23
CA ASN A 335 13.13 -21.11 0.84
C ASN A 335 14.02 -22.24 1.37
N GLU A 336 13.60 -23.50 1.26
CA GLU A 336 14.36 -24.65 1.76
C GLU A 336 15.50 -25.01 0.78
N GLU A 337 15.19 -25.04 -0.50
CA GLU A 337 16.11 -25.28 -1.61
C GLU A 337 17.14 -24.15 -1.73
N PHE A 338 16.72 -22.91 -1.48
CA PHE A 338 17.63 -21.77 -1.35
C PHE A 338 18.61 -21.99 -0.19
N GLN A 339 18.11 -22.30 1.02
CA GLN A 339 18.97 -22.52 2.18
C GLN A 339 19.93 -23.69 2.00
N ASP A 340 19.49 -24.80 1.40
CA ASP A 340 20.35 -25.94 1.08
C ASP A 340 21.43 -25.57 0.06
N SER A 341 21.09 -24.87 -1.03
CA SER A 341 22.07 -24.44 -2.02
C SER A 341 23.14 -23.49 -1.44
N ILE A 342 22.75 -22.58 -0.54
CA ILE A 342 23.68 -21.70 0.18
C ILE A 342 24.56 -22.49 1.16
N LYS A 343 24.00 -23.44 1.93
CA LYS A 343 24.78 -24.31 2.82
C LYS A 343 25.84 -25.11 2.08
N ARG A 344 25.54 -25.59 0.86
CA ARG A 344 26.49 -26.31 0.00
C ARG A 344 27.55 -25.41 -0.65
N ALA A 345 27.25 -24.13 -0.86
CA ALA A 345 28.13 -23.16 -1.53
C ALA A 345 29.02 -22.35 -0.57
N VAL A 346 28.85 -22.52 0.74
CA VAL A 346 29.61 -21.86 1.81
C VAL A 346 30.48 -22.92 2.50
N PRO A 347 31.83 -22.85 2.40
CA PRO A 347 32.70 -23.85 2.99
C PRO A 347 32.65 -23.89 4.52
N ASP A 348 33.07 -25.01 5.11
CA ASP A 348 33.19 -25.16 6.56
C ASP A 348 34.12 -24.08 7.16
N GLY A 349 33.63 -23.39 8.19
CA GLY A 349 34.32 -22.25 8.82
C GLY A 349 34.10 -20.89 8.16
N HIS A 350 33.35 -20.82 7.04
CA HIS A 350 32.91 -19.55 6.46
C HIS A 350 31.52 -19.14 6.98
N THR A 351 31.35 -17.84 7.19
CA THR A 351 30.05 -17.22 7.48
C THR A 351 29.45 -16.67 6.19
N PHE A 352 28.16 -16.88 5.98
CA PHE A 352 27.37 -16.21 4.94
C PHE A 352 26.50 -15.11 5.56
N LYS A 353 26.42 -13.96 4.88
CA LYS A 353 25.45 -12.90 5.16
C LYS A 353 24.79 -12.49 3.84
N GLY A 354 23.48 -12.29 3.84
CA GLY A 354 22.73 -11.84 2.67
C GLY A 354 21.53 -11.01 3.09
N PHE A 355 21.29 -9.89 2.41
CA PHE A 355 20.18 -8.98 2.71
C PHE A 355 19.42 -8.57 1.44
N PRO A 356 18.15 -8.95 1.29
CA PRO A 356 17.29 -8.53 0.19
C PRO A 356 16.68 -7.15 0.46
N ILE A 357 16.65 -6.30 -0.57
CA ILE A 357 16.04 -4.97 -0.54
C ILE A 357 15.24 -4.72 -1.83
N HIS A 358 14.13 -4.01 -1.71
CA HIS A 358 13.17 -3.77 -2.77
C HIS A 358 13.05 -2.27 -3.10
N PHE A 359 13.04 -1.95 -4.40
CA PHE A 359 12.81 -0.61 -4.93
C PHE A 359 11.74 -0.64 -6.03
N ILE A 360 10.98 0.46 -6.18
CA ILE A 360 10.05 0.67 -7.30
C ILE A 360 10.71 1.44 -8.46
N HIS A 361 12.04 1.39 -8.58
CA HIS A 361 12.79 2.16 -9.57
C HIS A 361 14.07 1.46 -10.04
N ARG A 362 14.46 1.71 -11.29
CA ARG A 362 15.65 1.14 -11.94
C ARG A 362 16.95 1.93 -11.74
N ASN A 363 16.95 3.02 -10.96
CA ASN A 363 18.15 3.84 -10.76
C ASN A 363 19.13 3.17 -9.77
N ALA A 364 20.15 2.49 -10.32
CA ALA A 364 21.17 1.78 -9.56
C ALA A 364 21.96 2.66 -8.58
N ARG A 365 22.36 3.89 -8.96
CA ARG A 365 23.08 4.81 -8.07
C ARG A 365 22.23 5.24 -6.86
N ARG A 366 20.94 5.55 -7.07
CA ARG A 366 19.98 5.86 -5.99
C ARG A 366 19.69 4.65 -5.09
N ALA A 367 19.62 3.46 -5.67
CA ALA A 367 19.48 2.22 -4.92
C ALA A 367 20.71 1.95 -4.04
N PHE A 368 21.92 2.00 -4.62
CA PHE A 368 23.19 1.80 -3.90
C PHE A 368 23.37 2.79 -2.74
N ALA A 369 23.17 4.10 -2.99
CA ALA A 369 23.24 5.12 -1.95
C ALA A 369 22.22 4.89 -0.82
N THR A 370 21.11 4.20 -1.10
CA THR A 370 20.12 3.81 -0.08
C THR A 370 20.49 2.52 0.64
N CYS A 371 21.18 1.59 -0.04
CA CYS A 371 21.78 0.40 0.59
C CYS A 371 22.87 0.81 1.59
N LEU A 372 23.74 1.76 1.27
CA LEU A 372 24.74 2.28 2.21
C LEU A 372 24.16 2.99 3.45
N ARG A 373 22.84 3.29 3.49
CA ARG A 373 22.15 3.79 4.69
C ARG A 373 21.41 2.70 5.47
N SER A 374 21.48 1.44 5.03
CA SER A 374 20.97 0.28 5.74
C SER A 374 22.14 -0.45 6.39
N PRO A 375 22.21 -0.57 7.73
CA PRO A 375 23.36 -1.16 8.41
C PRO A 375 23.61 -2.61 7.97
N PHE A 376 22.56 -3.36 7.61
CA PHE A 376 22.69 -4.73 7.10
C PHE A 376 23.36 -4.79 5.71
N CYS A 377 23.09 -3.82 4.84
CA CYS A 377 23.74 -3.75 3.53
C CYS A 377 25.16 -3.19 3.66
N GLU A 378 25.37 -2.18 4.52
CA GLU A 378 26.68 -1.62 4.82
C GLU A 378 27.61 -2.69 5.42
N GLU A 379 27.15 -3.49 6.39
CA GLU A 379 27.92 -4.60 6.99
C GLU A 379 28.38 -5.63 5.94
N ILE A 380 27.55 -5.91 4.93
CA ILE A 380 27.86 -6.84 3.83
C ILE A 380 28.81 -6.18 2.82
N ILE A 381 28.53 -4.95 2.39
CA ILE A 381 29.31 -4.22 1.37
C ILE A 381 30.70 -3.86 1.90
N CYS A 382 30.80 -3.46 3.17
CA CYS A 382 32.04 -3.10 3.85
C CYS A 382 32.70 -4.29 4.57
N CYS A 383 32.21 -5.52 4.34
CA CYS A 383 32.67 -6.75 4.99
C CYS A 383 34.20 -6.93 4.91
N ARG A 384 34.79 -7.26 6.07
CA ARG A 384 36.21 -7.56 6.31
C ARG A 384 36.33 -8.96 6.92
N GLY A 385 37.43 -9.66 6.64
CA GLY A 385 37.70 -11.01 7.09
C GLY A 385 38.75 -11.69 6.19
N ASP A 386 39.02 -12.97 6.44
CA ASP A 386 39.81 -13.78 5.50
C ASP A 386 38.89 -14.31 4.37
N GLN A 387 39.46 -14.51 3.17
CA GLN A 387 38.77 -15.05 1.99
C GLN A 387 37.42 -14.40 1.62
N VAL A 388 37.23 -13.10 1.89
CA VAL A 388 35.97 -12.39 1.57
C VAL A 388 35.63 -12.51 0.08
N ARG A 389 34.46 -13.08 -0.20
CA ARG A 389 33.81 -13.12 -1.51
C ARG A 389 32.49 -12.38 -1.44
N LEU A 390 32.26 -11.47 -2.38
CA LEU A 390 31.00 -10.72 -2.50
C LEU A 390 30.14 -11.29 -3.62
N ALA A 391 28.83 -11.19 -3.42
CA ALA A 391 27.81 -11.45 -4.41
C ALA A 391 26.81 -10.30 -4.42
N VAL A 392 26.29 -9.99 -5.59
CA VAL A 392 25.12 -9.14 -5.75
C VAL A 392 24.26 -9.75 -6.84
N ARG A 393 22.96 -9.84 -6.59
CA ARG A 393 21.99 -10.29 -7.57
C ARG A 393 20.85 -9.29 -7.69
N VAL A 394 20.41 -9.03 -8.90
CA VAL A 394 19.26 -8.18 -9.20
C VAL A 394 18.20 -8.99 -9.90
N ARG A 395 16.93 -8.74 -9.54
CA ARG A 395 15.77 -9.16 -10.32
C ARG A 395 14.78 -8.02 -10.45
N VAL A 396 14.61 -7.55 -11.68
CA VAL A 396 13.51 -6.69 -12.11
C VAL A 396 12.31 -7.58 -12.43
N PHE A 397 11.12 -7.15 -12.05
CA PHE A 397 9.84 -7.73 -12.44
C PHE A 397 8.99 -6.60 -13.03
N ALA A 398 8.63 -6.75 -14.31
CA ALA A 398 7.91 -5.73 -15.06
C ALA A 398 6.39 -5.88 -14.85
N TYR A 399 5.72 -4.75 -14.68
CA TYR A 399 4.28 -4.63 -14.48
C TYR A 399 3.68 -3.67 -15.54
N PRO A 400 2.35 -3.59 -15.69
CA PRO A 400 1.72 -2.66 -16.64
C PRO A 400 2.19 -1.21 -16.47
N GLU A 401 1.97 -0.38 -17.50
CA GLU A 401 2.32 1.05 -17.49
C GLU A 401 3.80 1.34 -17.17
N SER A 402 4.69 0.42 -17.54
CA SER A 402 6.14 0.46 -17.24
C SER A 402 6.51 0.47 -15.75
N ALA A 403 5.57 0.15 -14.85
CA ALA A 403 5.85 -0.05 -13.44
C ALA A 403 6.77 -1.27 -13.23
N CYS A 404 7.52 -1.30 -12.13
CA CYS A 404 8.40 -2.43 -11.84
C CYS A 404 8.71 -2.61 -10.35
N ALA A 405 8.83 -3.87 -9.93
CA ALA A 405 9.54 -4.23 -8.72
C ALA A 405 11.01 -4.49 -9.07
N VAL A 406 11.94 -3.90 -8.33
CA VAL A 406 13.38 -4.14 -8.46
C VAL A 406 13.90 -4.67 -7.14
N TRP A 407 14.13 -5.98 -7.10
CA TRP A 407 14.79 -6.64 -5.98
C TRP A 407 16.29 -6.68 -6.19
N ILE A 408 17.04 -6.34 -5.15
CA ILE A 408 18.49 -6.42 -5.09
C ILE A 408 18.82 -7.23 -3.84
N MET A 409 19.73 -8.19 -3.93
CA MET A 409 20.30 -8.87 -2.78
C MET A 409 21.81 -8.73 -2.82
N PHE A 410 22.36 -8.05 -1.82
CA PHE A 410 23.80 -8.09 -1.53
C PHE A 410 24.06 -9.26 -0.60
N ALA A 411 25.15 -9.98 -0.84
CA ALA A 411 25.63 -11.03 0.03
C ALA A 411 27.16 -11.09 0.09
N CYS A 412 27.67 -11.69 1.15
CA CYS A 412 29.07 -12.09 1.25
C CYS A 412 29.19 -13.48 1.84
N LYS A 413 30.26 -14.19 1.48
CA LYS A 413 30.80 -15.30 2.28
C LYS A 413 32.25 -15.00 2.62
N TYR A 414 32.63 -15.22 3.87
CA TYR A 414 33.97 -14.89 4.37
C TYR A 414 34.35 -15.85 5.50
N ARG A 415 35.64 -16.09 5.68
CA ARG A 415 36.13 -16.85 6.84
C ARG A 415 36.25 -15.88 8.01
N SER A 416 35.62 -16.20 9.14
CA SER A 416 35.73 -15.36 10.33
C SER A 416 37.13 -15.50 10.91
N VAL A 417 37.79 -14.37 11.14
CA VAL A 417 38.98 -14.29 11.98
C VAL A 417 38.47 -14.02 13.39
N LEU A 418 38.77 -14.92 14.33
CA LEU A 418 38.58 -14.75 15.77
C LEU A 418 39.83 -14.13 16.39
#